data_AF-A0A9X8S8V0-F1
#
_entry.id   AF-A0A9X8S8V0-F1
#
_cell.length_a   1.000
_cell.length_b   1.000
_cell.length_c   1.000
_cell.angle_alpha   90.00
_cell.angle_beta   90.00
_cell.angle_gamma   90.00
#
_symmetry.space_group_name_H-M   'P 1'
#
loop_
_entity.id
_entity.type
_entity.pdbx_description
1 polymer ?
#
loop_
_entity_poly.entity_id
_entity_poly.type
_entity_poly.pdbx_seq_one_letter_code
_entity_poly.pdbx_strand_id
1 'polypeptide(L)'
;MLKRILLVSTSAHDMNGHPTGLWLEELAAPYHVLKKAKFDVDIVSIKGGRVPIDRVSIPNGIPREFKHVASLLQNTRPISNVHFSDYDAVLFGGGHGAIVDFPGNPYVANLIENMYNNNRIVAAVCHGVSSLVGVKNKDGSFFVAGKRITGYTNDEERAVHLEKRVPFLLESKLKEEGALFYVAPNFTPHVVVDGHLITGQNPQSSVEIGKAIKRAVNKL
;
A
#
# COMPACT_ATOMS: atom_id res chain seq x y z
N MET A 1 -23.63 -9.30 5.54
CA MET A 1 -23.35 -7.98 4.94
C MET A 1 -22.22 -8.13 3.94
N LEU A 2 -22.21 -7.32 2.88
CA LEU A 2 -21.16 -7.38 1.85
C LEU A 2 -19.87 -6.78 2.43
N LYS A 3 -18.77 -7.53 2.38
CA LYS A 3 -17.47 -7.10 2.92
C LYS A 3 -16.94 -5.92 2.10
N ARG A 4 -16.41 -4.90 2.77
CA ARG A 4 -15.94 -3.65 2.15
C ARG A 4 -14.43 -3.50 2.31
N ILE A 5 -13.76 -3.17 1.22
CA ILE A 5 -12.30 -3.03 1.16
C ILE A 5 -11.95 -1.62 0.70
N LEU A 6 -11.04 -0.96 1.40
CA LEU A 6 -10.52 0.34 1.00
C LEU A 6 -9.17 0.17 0.31
N LEU A 7 -8.99 0.79 -0.84
CA LEU A 7 -7.70 0.94 -1.50
C LEU A 7 -7.24 2.39 -1.37
N VAL A 8 -6.01 2.61 -0.89
CA VAL A 8 -5.44 3.94 -0.64
C VAL A 8 -4.27 4.17 -1.59
N SER A 9 -4.30 5.30 -2.29
CA SER A 9 -3.23 5.76 -3.18
C SER A 9 -2.50 6.97 -2.63
N THR A 10 -1.23 7.10 -3.00
CA THR A 10 -0.49 8.38 -2.91
C THR A 10 -1.19 9.47 -3.74
N SER A 11 -0.95 10.73 -3.36
CA SER A 11 -1.24 11.94 -4.15
C SER A 11 0.04 12.70 -4.55
N ALA A 12 1.23 12.19 -4.19
CA ALA A 12 2.51 12.76 -4.60
C ALA A 12 2.83 12.39 -6.04
N HIS A 13 3.29 13.37 -6.82
CA HIS A 13 3.66 13.21 -8.24
C HIS A 13 5.15 13.44 -8.49
N ASP A 14 5.91 13.77 -7.45
CA ASP A 14 7.34 14.04 -7.49
C ASP A 14 7.99 13.49 -6.21
N MET A 15 9.18 12.92 -6.37
CA MET A 15 10.06 12.51 -5.30
C MET A 15 11.45 13.10 -5.54
N ASN A 16 11.74 14.24 -4.92
CA ASN A 16 13.04 14.92 -5.00
C ASN A 16 13.48 15.19 -6.47
N GLY A 17 12.56 15.77 -7.25
CA GLY A 17 12.77 16.10 -8.66
C GLY A 17 12.65 14.91 -9.61
N HIS A 18 12.26 13.73 -9.11
CA HIS A 18 11.92 12.57 -9.93
C HIS A 18 10.39 12.45 -10.06
N PRO A 19 9.81 12.63 -11.26
CA PRO A 19 8.38 12.43 -11.48
C PRO A 19 7.95 11.00 -11.14
N THR A 20 6.90 10.84 -10.36
CA THR A 20 6.40 9.52 -9.92
C THR A 20 4.89 9.58 -9.64
N GLY A 21 4.36 8.58 -8.95
CA GLY A 21 3.00 8.50 -8.48
C GLY A 21 2.69 7.10 -7.97
N LEU A 22 1.43 6.71 -8.12
CA LEU A 22 0.96 5.35 -7.91
C LEU A 22 1.55 4.42 -8.98
N TRP A 23 2.03 3.24 -8.55
CA TRP A 23 2.23 2.12 -9.47
C TRP A 23 0.87 1.46 -9.78
N LEU A 24 0.30 1.67 -10.97
CA LEU A 24 -1.12 1.39 -11.24
C LEU A 24 -1.54 -0.05 -10.91
N GLU A 25 -0.70 -1.03 -11.25
CA GLU A 25 -0.99 -2.46 -11.02
C GLU A 25 -1.22 -2.80 -9.54
N GLU A 26 -0.56 -2.09 -8.63
CA GLU A 26 -0.60 -2.35 -7.19
C GLU A 26 -1.95 -2.00 -6.54
N LEU A 27 -2.81 -1.25 -7.23
CA LEU A 27 -4.22 -1.14 -6.89
C LEU A 27 -5.13 -1.88 -7.87
N ALA A 28 -4.81 -1.86 -9.17
CA ALA A 28 -5.69 -2.41 -10.19
C ALA A 28 -5.80 -3.95 -10.14
N ALA A 29 -4.69 -4.66 -9.93
CA ALA A 29 -4.71 -6.11 -9.81
C ALA A 29 -5.45 -6.59 -8.53
N PRO A 30 -5.18 -6.04 -7.33
CA PRO A 30 -5.98 -6.35 -6.14
C PRO A 30 -7.46 -6.00 -6.31
N TYR A 31 -7.78 -4.83 -6.89
CA TYR A 31 -9.16 -4.42 -7.15
C TYR A 31 -9.92 -5.51 -7.90
N HIS A 32 -9.35 -6.03 -8.99
CA HIS A 32 -9.97 -7.09 -9.79
C HIS A 32 -10.15 -8.40 -9.02
N VAL A 33 -9.14 -8.82 -8.23
CA VAL A 33 -9.23 -10.01 -7.38
C VAL A 33 -10.39 -9.88 -6.37
N LEU A 34 -10.51 -8.71 -5.74
CA LEU A 34 -11.50 -8.43 -4.70
C LEU A 34 -12.92 -8.24 -5.28
N LYS A 35 -13.06 -7.52 -6.40
CA LYS A 35 -14.35 -7.41 -7.10
C LYS A 35 -14.85 -8.75 -7.62
N LYS A 36 -13.95 -9.61 -8.12
CA LYS A 36 -14.30 -10.99 -8.52
C LYS A 36 -14.81 -11.81 -7.33
N ALA A 37 -14.31 -11.53 -6.13
CA ALA A 37 -14.78 -12.12 -4.87
C ALA A 37 -16.10 -11.51 -4.34
N LYS A 38 -16.73 -10.60 -5.10
CA LYS A 38 -17.98 -9.91 -4.74
C LYS A 38 -17.86 -8.99 -3.52
N PHE A 39 -16.65 -8.50 -3.22
CA PHE A 39 -16.47 -7.45 -2.24
C PHE A 39 -16.81 -6.07 -2.81
N ASP A 40 -17.20 -5.16 -1.93
CA ASP A 40 -17.26 -3.75 -2.24
C ASP A 40 -15.85 -3.18 -2.12
N VAL A 41 -15.45 -2.36 -3.08
CA VAL A 41 -14.06 -1.87 -3.13
C VAL A 41 -14.09 -0.39 -3.49
N ASP A 42 -13.69 0.42 -2.53
CA ASP A 42 -13.54 1.87 -2.68
C ASP A 42 -12.07 2.22 -2.93
N ILE A 43 -11.84 3.29 -3.67
CA ILE A 43 -10.50 3.86 -3.87
C ILE A 43 -10.49 5.31 -3.37
N VAL A 44 -9.52 5.63 -2.52
CA VAL A 44 -9.24 6.98 -2.02
C VAL A 44 -7.79 7.33 -2.28
N SER A 45 -7.45 8.61 -2.13
CA SER A 45 -6.06 9.05 -2.10
C SER A 45 -5.81 10.01 -0.95
N ILE A 46 -4.54 10.27 -0.64
CA ILE A 46 -4.17 11.18 0.46
C ILE A 46 -4.88 12.53 0.37
N LYS A 47 -4.88 13.17 -0.79
CA LYS A 47 -5.48 14.50 -1.00
C LYS A 47 -6.83 14.47 -1.71
N GLY A 48 -7.29 13.32 -2.18
CA GLY A 48 -8.44 13.22 -3.09
C GLY A 48 -8.11 13.74 -4.49
N GLY A 49 -9.13 13.83 -5.34
CA GLY A 49 -9.01 14.33 -6.71
C GLY A 49 -8.28 13.35 -7.64
N ARG A 50 -7.49 13.89 -8.58
CA ARG A 50 -6.76 13.06 -9.54
C ARG A 50 -5.51 12.47 -8.91
N VAL A 51 -5.41 11.14 -8.94
CA VAL A 51 -4.20 10.42 -8.54
C VAL A 51 -3.15 10.50 -9.65
N PRO A 52 -1.90 10.90 -9.35
CA PRO A 52 -0.79 10.76 -10.29
C PRO A 52 -0.42 9.28 -10.44
N ILE A 53 -0.33 8.81 -11.68
CA ILE A 53 0.15 7.46 -12.01
C ILE A 53 1.59 7.58 -12.48
N ASP A 54 2.47 6.75 -11.92
CA ASP A 54 3.86 6.66 -12.35
C ASP A 54 3.90 6.13 -13.80
N ARG A 55 4.53 6.90 -14.71
CA ARG A 55 4.60 6.53 -16.13
C ARG A 55 5.38 5.25 -16.37
N VAL A 56 6.34 4.90 -15.50
CA VAL A 56 7.11 3.66 -15.58
C VAL A 56 6.22 2.45 -15.33
N SER A 57 5.13 2.61 -14.55
CA SER A 57 4.16 1.53 -14.32
C SER A 57 3.24 1.26 -15.51
N ILE A 58 3.22 2.13 -16.53
CA ILE A 58 2.38 2.04 -17.73
C ILE A 58 3.17 2.40 -19.00
N PRO A 59 4.27 1.68 -19.31
CA PRO A 59 5.21 2.08 -20.36
C PRO A 59 4.56 2.15 -21.75
N ASN A 60 3.50 1.36 -21.97
CA ASN A 60 2.71 1.32 -23.21
C ASN A 60 1.33 1.98 -23.05
N GLY A 61 1.17 2.86 -22.06
CA GLY A 61 -0.11 3.42 -21.66
C GLY A 61 -0.91 2.48 -20.74
N ILE A 62 -2.11 2.92 -20.35
CA ILE A 62 -2.96 2.19 -19.40
C ILE A 62 -3.45 0.87 -20.04
N PRO A 63 -3.13 -0.30 -19.45
CA PRO A 63 -3.61 -1.59 -19.92
C PRO A 63 -5.14 -1.64 -19.98
N ARG A 64 -5.70 -2.37 -20.96
CA ARG A 64 -7.15 -2.41 -21.22
C ARG A 64 -7.94 -2.82 -19.98
N GLU A 65 -7.45 -3.84 -19.29
CA GLU A 65 -7.98 -4.39 -18.05
C GLU A 65 -7.96 -3.40 -16.89
N PHE A 66 -7.06 -2.41 -16.89
CA PHE A 66 -6.93 -1.42 -15.82
C PHE A 66 -7.62 -0.09 -16.12
N LYS A 67 -8.20 0.09 -17.32
CA LYS A 67 -8.89 1.34 -17.70
C LYS A 67 -10.01 1.73 -16.74
N HIS A 68 -10.78 0.77 -16.26
CA HIS A 68 -11.83 1.03 -15.26
C HIS A 68 -11.22 1.61 -13.97
N VAL A 69 -10.22 0.95 -13.40
CA VAL A 69 -9.54 1.43 -12.18
C VAL A 69 -8.90 2.79 -12.42
N ALA A 70 -8.25 3.00 -13.56
CA ALA A 70 -7.66 4.29 -13.91
C ALA A 70 -8.69 5.44 -14.04
N SER A 71 -9.93 5.13 -14.42
CA SER A 71 -11.02 6.12 -14.41
C SER A 71 -11.47 6.49 -12.99
N LEU A 72 -11.52 5.51 -12.07
CA LEU A 72 -11.82 5.77 -10.65
C LEU A 72 -10.76 6.67 -9.99
N LEU A 73 -9.53 6.60 -10.47
CA LEU A 73 -8.39 7.41 -10.02
C LEU A 73 -8.43 8.87 -10.50
N GLN A 74 -9.36 9.26 -11.38
CA GLN A 74 -9.47 10.66 -11.85
C GLN A 74 -10.12 11.59 -10.82
N ASN A 75 -10.94 11.06 -9.92
CA ASN A 75 -11.66 11.85 -8.92
C ASN A 75 -11.93 11.03 -7.65
N THR A 76 -10.88 10.78 -6.87
CA THR A 76 -10.98 10.05 -5.60
C THR A 76 -11.46 10.95 -4.47
N ARG A 77 -12.07 10.35 -3.44
CA ARG A 77 -12.26 11.04 -2.16
C ARG A 77 -10.93 11.14 -1.42
N PRO A 78 -10.71 12.19 -0.59
CA PRO A 78 -9.54 12.27 0.27
C PRO A 78 -9.64 11.26 1.43
N ILE A 79 -8.49 10.76 1.89
CA ILE A 79 -8.41 9.85 3.04
C ILE A 79 -8.98 10.47 4.33
N SER A 80 -8.98 11.79 4.45
CA SER A 80 -9.58 12.52 5.58
C SER A 80 -11.08 12.26 5.75
N ASN A 81 -11.76 11.76 4.71
CA ASN A 81 -13.19 11.48 4.72
C ASN A 81 -13.49 9.99 4.95
N VAL A 82 -12.49 9.19 5.35
CA VAL A 82 -12.61 7.75 5.59
C VAL A 82 -12.84 7.50 7.07
N HIS A 83 -13.87 6.70 7.38
CA HIS A 83 -14.05 6.11 8.70
C HIS A 83 -13.63 4.64 8.68
N PHE A 84 -12.75 4.25 9.60
CA PHE A 84 -12.24 2.88 9.65
C PHE A 84 -13.36 1.84 9.82
N SER A 85 -14.46 2.23 10.48
CA SER A 85 -15.61 1.39 10.80
C SER A 85 -16.34 0.88 9.55
N ASP A 86 -16.15 1.53 8.41
CA ASP A 86 -16.85 1.22 7.17
C ASP A 86 -16.19 0.07 6.37
N TYR A 87 -14.96 -0.33 6.72
CA TYR A 87 -14.15 -1.25 5.89
C TYR A 87 -13.56 -2.42 6.67
N ASP A 88 -13.75 -3.64 6.19
CA ASP A 88 -13.16 -4.85 6.77
C ASP A 88 -11.64 -4.95 6.51
N ALA A 89 -11.15 -4.27 5.48
CA ALA A 89 -9.73 -4.23 5.14
C ALA A 89 -9.32 -2.93 4.45
N VAL A 90 -8.04 -2.56 4.60
CA VAL A 90 -7.38 -1.50 3.83
C VAL A 90 -6.17 -2.06 3.11
N LEU A 91 -5.92 -1.61 1.87
CA LEU A 91 -4.68 -1.82 1.13
C LEU A 91 -4.07 -0.47 0.75
N PHE A 92 -2.84 -0.22 1.21
CA PHE A 92 -2.01 0.89 0.76
C PHE A 92 -1.19 0.46 -0.47
N GLY A 93 -1.53 1.02 -1.63
CA GLY A 93 -0.76 0.83 -2.86
C GLY A 93 0.53 1.64 -2.85
N GLY A 94 1.56 1.17 -3.55
CA GLY A 94 2.86 1.82 -3.64
C GLY A 94 3.06 2.60 -4.92
N GLY A 95 4.22 2.42 -5.55
CA GLY A 95 4.89 3.44 -6.36
C GLY A 95 5.60 4.47 -5.49
N HIS A 96 6.68 5.06 -6.00
CA HIS A 96 7.57 5.92 -5.20
C HIS A 96 6.87 7.16 -4.64
N GLY A 97 5.75 7.60 -5.18
CA GLY A 97 4.95 8.68 -4.55
C GLY A 97 4.54 8.34 -3.10
N ALA A 98 4.28 7.07 -2.79
CA ALA A 98 3.85 6.63 -1.46
C ALA A 98 4.88 6.95 -0.37
N ILE A 99 6.18 6.92 -0.66
CA ILE A 99 7.20 7.23 0.35
C ILE A 99 7.23 8.73 0.72
N VAL A 100 6.60 9.58 -0.09
CA VAL A 100 6.57 11.04 0.11
C VAL A 100 5.43 11.48 1.02
N ASP A 101 4.24 10.88 0.88
CA ASP A 101 3.03 11.39 1.54
C ASP A 101 2.27 10.40 2.44
N PHE A 102 2.75 9.15 2.56
CA PHE A 102 2.24 8.21 3.57
C PHE A 102 2.94 8.33 4.93
N PRO A 103 4.29 8.35 5.03
CA PRO A 103 4.98 8.38 6.32
C PRO A 103 4.59 9.63 7.13
N GLY A 104 4.27 9.43 8.42
CA GLY A 104 3.90 10.53 9.31
C GLY A 104 2.56 11.21 8.99
N ASN A 105 1.79 10.71 8.03
CA ASN A 105 0.46 11.25 7.74
C ASN A 105 -0.53 10.82 8.86
N PRO A 106 -1.17 11.78 9.56
CA PRO A 106 -2.01 11.45 10.72
C PRO A 106 -3.26 10.64 10.34
N TYR A 107 -3.81 10.83 9.14
CA TYR A 107 -4.97 10.05 8.69
C TYR A 107 -4.59 8.61 8.37
N VAL A 108 -3.39 8.39 7.81
CA VAL A 108 -2.84 7.06 7.55
C VAL A 108 -2.58 6.32 8.87
N ALA A 109 -1.86 6.96 9.80
CA ALA A 109 -1.56 6.38 11.10
C ALA A 109 -2.84 6.02 11.89
N ASN A 110 -3.78 6.98 11.98
CA ASN A 110 -5.06 6.75 12.65
C ASN A 110 -5.86 5.62 12.00
N LEU A 111 -5.86 5.51 10.66
CA LEU A 111 -6.57 4.44 9.97
C LEU A 111 -5.95 3.07 10.30
N ILE A 112 -4.63 2.95 10.22
CA ILE A 112 -3.91 1.71 10.54
C ILE A 112 -4.16 1.27 11.98
N GLU A 113 -3.97 2.18 12.94
CA GLU A 113 -4.14 1.90 14.36
C GLU A 113 -5.57 1.45 14.67
N ASN A 114 -6.58 2.18 14.17
CA ASN A 114 -7.97 1.84 14.43
C ASN A 114 -8.38 0.54 13.74
N MET A 115 -7.96 0.29 12.51
CA MET A 115 -8.28 -0.96 11.82
C MET A 115 -7.65 -2.16 12.53
N TYR A 116 -6.36 -2.09 12.83
CA TYR A 116 -5.65 -3.20 13.45
C TYR A 116 -6.18 -3.52 14.85
N ASN A 117 -6.41 -2.50 15.68
CA ASN A 117 -6.95 -2.66 17.04
C ASN A 117 -8.41 -3.16 17.07
N ASN A 118 -9.13 -3.08 15.95
CA ASN A 118 -10.49 -3.59 15.80
C ASN A 118 -10.56 -4.85 14.94
N ASN A 119 -9.47 -5.63 14.89
CA ASN A 119 -9.38 -6.90 14.16
C ASN A 119 -9.71 -6.80 12.66
N ARG A 120 -9.46 -5.66 12.02
CA ARG A 120 -9.60 -5.46 10.58
C ARG A 120 -8.25 -5.67 9.90
N ILE A 121 -8.28 -6.01 8.61
CA ILE A 121 -7.05 -6.30 7.87
C ILE A 121 -6.37 -5.01 7.45
N VAL A 122 -5.08 -4.90 7.73
CA VAL A 122 -4.20 -3.85 7.22
C VAL A 122 -3.26 -4.48 6.20
N ALA A 123 -3.27 -3.99 4.97
CA ALA A 123 -2.40 -4.46 3.91
C ALA A 123 -1.62 -3.33 3.24
N ALA A 124 -0.41 -3.62 2.77
CA ALA A 124 0.41 -2.66 2.03
C ALA A 124 1.36 -3.39 1.05
N VAL A 125 1.69 -2.79 -0.09
CA VAL A 125 2.57 -3.41 -1.09
C VAL A 125 3.64 -2.42 -1.57
N CYS A 126 4.84 -2.91 -1.90
CA CYS A 126 5.92 -2.11 -2.47
C CYS A 126 6.28 -0.92 -1.56
N HIS A 127 6.37 0.30 -2.09
CA HIS A 127 6.53 1.52 -1.29
C HIS A 127 5.29 1.89 -0.49
N GLY A 128 4.12 1.30 -0.75
CA GLY A 128 2.91 1.51 0.05
C GLY A 128 3.10 1.06 1.51
N VAL A 129 4.07 0.16 1.77
CA VAL A 129 4.49 -0.24 3.12
C VAL A 129 5.10 0.92 3.91
N SER A 130 5.50 2.02 3.24
CA SER A 130 5.89 3.27 3.90
C SER A 130 4.77 3.86 4.77
N SER A 131 3.50 3.47 4.55
CA SER A 131 2.37 3.81 5.41
C SER A 131 2.53 3.36 6.85
N LEU A 132 3.35 2.34 7.10
CA LEU A 132 3.63 1.83 8.44
C LEU A 132 4.72 2.64 9.17
N VAL A 133 5.50 3.45 8.46
CA VAL A 133 6.65 4.18 9.00
C VAL A 133 6.18 5.22 10.00
N GLY A 134 6.71 5.14 11.22
CA GLY A 134 6.42 6.07 12.30
C GLY A 134 5.07 5.89 12.98
N VAL A 135 4.26 4.89 12.58
CA VAL A 135 3.01 4.54 13.27
C VAL A 135 3.35 3.96 14.64
N LYS A 136 2.62 4.34 15.68
CA LYS A 136 2.89 3.92 17.07
C LYS A 136 1.71 3.17 17.66
N ASN A 137 2.01 2.25 18.57
CA ASN A 137 1.01 1.66 19.45
C ASN A 137 0.66 2.64 20.58
N LYS A 138 -0.41 2.33 21.34
CA LYS A 138 -0.84 3.15 22.50
C LYS A 138 0.22 3.30 23.59
N ASP A 139 1.13 2.35 23.70
CA ASP A 139 2.27 2.37 24.64
C ASP A 139 3.46 3.20 24.12
N GLY A 140 3.36 3.78 22.93
CA GLY A 140 4.39 4.59 22.29
C GLY A 140 5.45 3.80 21.52
N SER A 141 5.43 2.47 21.56
CA SER A 141 6.29 1.61 20.73
C SER A 141 5.92 1.74 19.25
N PHE A 142 6.87 1.49 18.35
CA PHE A 142 6.56 1.44 16.92
C PHE A 142 5.59 0.28 16.62
N PHE A 143 4.59 0.55 15.78
CA PHE A 143 3.59 -0.43 15.38
C PHE A 143 4.23 -1.67 14.77
N VAL A 144 5.29 -1.51 13.98
CA VAL A 144 5.96 -2.62 13.30
C VAL A 144 6.93 -3.41 14.17
N ALA A 145 7.19 -2.98 15.42
CA ALA A 145 8.14 -3.65 16.30
C ALA A 145 7.76 -5.12 16.54
N GLY A 146 8.67 -6.03 16.20
CA GLY A 146 8.49 -7.49 16.31
C GLY A 146 7.55 -8.11 15.27
N LYS A 147 6.96 -7.32 14.37
CA LYS A 147 6.06 -7.83 13.31
C LYS A 147 6.85 -8.33 12.12
N ARG A 148 6.37 -9.41 11.51
CA ARG A 148 6.93 -9.98 10.28
C ARG A 148 6.33 -9.26 9.08
N ILE A 149 7.18 -8.60 8.30
CA ILE A 149 6.75 -7.84 7.13
C ILE A 149 7.70 -8.03 5.94
N THR A 150 7.26 -7.57 4.78
CA THR A 150 8.10 -7.31 3.60
C THR A 150 7.68 -5.95 3.01
N GLY A 151 8.31 -5.54 1.91
CA GLY A 151 8.09 -4.27 1.22
C GLY A 151 9.22 -4.06 0.22
N TYR A 152 9.20 -2.94 -0.52
CA TYR A 152 10.22 -2.71 -1.54
C TYR A 152 11.61 -2.70 -0.91
N THR A 153 12.52 -3.50 -1.44
CA THR A 153 13.79 -3.78 -0.77
C THR A 153 14.85 -2.74 -1.10
N ASN A 154 15.87 -2.65 -0.26
CA ASN A 154 17.04 -1.83 -0.53
C ASN A 154 17.76 -2.27 -1.82
N ASP A 155 17.77 -3.57 -2.12
CA ASP A 155 18.38 -4.11 -3.34
C ASP A 155 17.54 -3.77 -4.58
N GLU A 156 16.22 -3.82 -4.50
CA GLU A 156 15.33 -3.38 -5.58
C GLU A 156 15.45 -1.88 -5.83
N GLU A 157 15.61 -1.06 -4.78
CA GLU A 157 15.83 0.39 -4.88
C GLU A 157 17.14 0.72 -5.61
N ARG A 158 18.23 0.02 -5.25
CA ARG A 158 19.52 0.15 -5.94
C ARG A 158 19.45 -0.31 -7.39
N ALA A 159 18.72 -1.38 -7.66
CA ALA A 159 18.58 -1.93 -9.02
C ALA A 159 17.84 -0.97 -9.97
N VAL A 160 17.00 -0.07 -9.44
CA VAL A 160 16.34 1.00 -10.22
C VAL A 160 17.04 2.35 -10.11
N HIS A 161 18.17 2.42 -9.41
CA HIS A 161 19.01 3.62 -9.26
C HIS A 161 18.31 4.83 -8.60
N LEU A 162 17.37 4.57 -7.69
CA LEU A 162 16.60 5.61 -6.98
C LEU A 162 16.96 5.71 -5.50
N GLU A 163 17.96 4.97 -5.01
CA GLU A 163 18.36 4.93 -3.60
C GLU A 163 18.84 6.29 -3.07
N LYS A 164 19.30 7.17 -3.96
CA LYS A 164 19.72 8.55 -3.62
C LYS A 164 18.60 9.59 -3.79
N ARG A 165 17.44 9.18 -4.31
CA ARG A 165 16.28 10.04 -4.56
C ARG A 165 15.22 9.90 -3.47
N VAL A 166 15.01 8.67 -2.99
CA VAL A 166 14.11 8.41 -1.87
C VAL A 166 14.52 9.19 -0.61
N PRO A 167 13.57 9.70 0.20
CA PRO A 167 13.87 10.41 1.44
C PRO A 167 14.54 9.51 2.48
N PHE A 168 14.29 8.20 2.40
CA PHE A 168 14.94 7.15 3.17
C PHE A 168 14.76 5.82 2.45
N LEU A 169 15.61 4.85 2.78
CA LEU A 169 15.48 3.48 2.33
C LEU A 169 14.40 2.76 3.14
N LEU A 170 13.32 2.31 2.50
CA LEU A 170 12.13 1.77 3.17
C LEU A 170 12.45 0.57 4.07
N GLU A 171 13.13 -0.44 3.54
CA GLU A 171 13.51 -1.64 4.30
C GLU A 171 14.37 -1.27 5.52
N SER A 172 15.40 -0.43 5.33
CA SER A 172 16.25 0.01 6.44
C SER A 172 15.44 0.72 7.51
N LYS A 173 14.55 1.65 7.10
CA LYS A 173 13.75 2.44 8.03
C LYS A 173 12.81 1.58 8.88
N LEU A 174 12.17 0.58 8.27
CA LEU A 174 11.27 -0.31 9.00
C LEU A 174 12.03 -1.28 9.92
N LYS A 175 13.24 -1.72 9.54
CA LYS A 175 14.13 -2.47 10.43
C LYS A 175 14.56 -1.64 11.64
N GLU A 176 14.87 -0.36 11.45
CA GLU A 176 15.16 0.57 12.56
C GLU A 176 13.99 0.71 13.53
N GLU A 177 12.75 0.64 13.04
CA GLU A 177 11.52 0.64 13.84
C GLU A 177 11.20 -0.74 14.46
N GLY A 178 12.10 -1.72 14.31
CA GLY A 178 12.02 -3.03 14.95
C GLY A 178 11.27 -4.10 14.15
N ALA A 179 10.98 -3.86 12.87
CA ALA A 179 10.32 -4.84 12.03
C ALA A 179 11.22 -6.04 11.68
N LEU A 180 10.65 -7.24 11.68
CA LEU A 180 11.29 -8.45 11.18
C LEU A 180 11.04 -8.54 9.66
N PHE A 181 11.97 -7.98 8.88
CA PHE A 181 11.82 -7.86 7.43
C PHE A 181 12.25 -9.13 6.69
N TYR A 182 11.36 -9.68 5.86
CA TYR A 182 11.60 -10.86 5.03
C TYR A 182 11.67 -10.46 3.56
N VAL A 183 12.66 -11.03 2.85
CA VAL A 183 13.01 -10.64 1.49
C VAL A 183 13.03 -11.89 0.61
N ALA A 184 12.39 -11.79 -0.55
CA ALA A 184 12.57 -12.69 -1.69
C ALA A 184 13.49 -12.05 -2.74
N PRO A 185 13.99 -12.82 -3.73
CA PRO A 185 14.75 -12.25 -4.83
C PRO A 185 14.04 -11.06 -5.48
N ASN A 186 14.81 -10.07 -5.91
CA ASN A 186 14.28 -8.86 -6.52
C ASN A 186 13.27 -9.15 -7.63
N PHE A 187 12.19 -8.37 -7.65
CA PHE A 187 11.16 -8.43 -8.69
C PHE A 187 10.44 -9.77 -8.81
N THR A 188 10.42 -10.56 -7.73
CA THR A 188 9.63 -11.79 -7.63
C THR A 188 8.45 -11.61 -6.67
N PRO A 189 7.31 -12.29 -6.91
CA PRO A 189 6.18 -12.22 -6.00
C PRO A 189 6.55 -12.72 -4.60
N HIS A 190 6.33 -11.88 -3.60
CA HIS A 190 6.48 -12.21 -2.19
C HIS A 190 5.46 -11.46 -1.32
N VAL A 191 4.77 -12.21 -0.47
CA VAL A 191 3.76 -11.69 0.47
C VAL A 191 4.01 -12.32 1.84
N VAL A 192 4.04 -11.48 2.87
CA VAL A 192 4.13 -11.88 4.28
C VAL A 192 2.79 -11.61 4.95
N VAL A 193 2.29 -12.57 5.71
CA VAL A 193 1.06 -12.46 6.51
C VAL A 193 1.44 -12.67 7.97
N ASP A 194 1.14 -11.68 8.81
CA ASP A 194 1.34 -11.70 10.25
C ASP A 194 0.06 -11.26 10.97
N GLY A 195 -0.76 -12.23 11.36
CA GLY A 195 -2.10 -11.99 11.90
C GLY A 195 -2.98 -11.21 10.91
N HIS A 196 -3.36 -9.99 11.29
CA HIS A 196 -4.16 -9.08 10.47
C HIS A 196 -3.32 -8.10 9.62
N LEU A 197 -1.98 -8.20 9.65
CA LEU A 197 -1.09 -7.41 8.81
C LEU A 197 -0.64 -8.24 7.60
N ILE A 198 -0.79 -7.69 6.39
CA ILE A 198 -0.39 -8.32 5.14
C ILE A 198 0.52 -7.37 4.38
N THR A 199 1.73 -7.79 4.02
CA THR A 199 2.65 -6.95 3.26
C THR A 199 3.15 -7.65 2.01
N GLY A 200 3.33 -6.90 0.92
CA GLY A 200 3.85 -7.40 -0.36
C GLY A 200 5.10 -6.65 -0.78
N GLN A 201 6.08 -7.38 -1.34
CA GLN A 201 7.40 -6.83 -1.62
C GLN A 201 7.40 -5.78 -2.75
N ASN A 202 6.77 -6.07 -3.89
CA ASN A 202 6.97 -5.32 -5.13
C ASN A 202 5.72 -5.43 -6.03
N PRO A 203 5.68 -4.79 -7.22
CA PRO A 203 4.54 -4.90 -8.13
C PRO A 203 4.16 -6.34 -8.48
N GLN A 204 5.12 -7.26 -8.57
CA GLN A 204 4.87 -8.67 -8.90
C GLN A 204 4.06 -9.39 -7.81
N SER A 205 3.98 -8.83 -6.60
CA SER A 205 3.13 -9.30 -5.52
C SER A 205 1.66 -8.86 -5.61
N SER A 206 1.27 -8.00 -6.56
CA SER A 206 -0.05 -7.34 -6.58
C SER A 206 -1.23 -8.32 -6.64
N VAL A 207 -1.14 -9.38 -7.44
CA VAL A 207 -2.21 -10.39 -7.49
C VAL A 207 -2.27 -11.19 -6.18
N GLU A 208 -1.11 -11.56 -5.63
CA GLU A 208 -1.03 -12.37 -4.41
C GLU A 208 -1.48 -11.60 -3.17
N ILE A 209 -1.22 -10.29 -3.08
CA ILE A 209 -1.72 -9.48 -1.98
C ILE A 209 -3.26 -9.38 -2.01
N GLY A 210 -3.86 -9.21 -3.19
CA GLY A 210 -5.32 -9.27 -3.37
C GLY A 210 -5.91 -10.61 -2.93
N LYS A 211 -5.26 -11.73 -3.26
CA LYS A 211 -5.67 -13.07 -2.83
C LYS A 211 -5.51 -13.25 -1.32
N ALA A 212 -4.46 -12.71 -0.72
CA ALA A 212 -4.21 -12.77 0.72
C ALA A 212 -5.28 -11.99 1.50
N ILE A 213 -5.59 -10.76 1.08
CA ILE A 213 -6.69 -9.95 1.63
C ILE A 213 -8.01 -10.70 1.52
N LYS A 214 -8.32 -11.26 0.34
CA LYS A 214 -9.52 -12.08 0.14
C LYS A 214 -9.64 -13.20 1.16
N ARG A 215 -8.57 -13.97 1.35
CA ARG A 215 -8.56 -15.09 2.33
C ARG A 215 -8.72 -14.60 3.76
N ALA A 216 -8.10 -13.47 4.12
CA ALA A 216 -8.15 -12.94 5.48
C ALA A 216 -9.55 -12.38 5.80
N VAL A 217 -10.13 -11.58 4.91
CA VAL A 217 -11.47 -10.99 5.11
C VAL A 217 -12.58 -12.04 5.19
N ASN A 218 -12.46 -13.15 4.46
CA ASN A 218 -13.41 -14.27 4.57
C ASN A 218 -13.36 -15.00 5.92
N LYS A 219 -12.35 -14.75 6.75
CA LYS A 219 -12.22 -15.31 8.10
C LYS A 219 -12.71 -14.34 9.20
N LEU A 220 -13.06 -13.11 8.83
CA LEU A 220 -13.66 -12.10 9.73
C LEU A 220 -15.17 -12.29 9.86
#